data_AF-A0A060RE28-F1
#
_entry.id   AF-A0A060RE28-F1
#
_cell.length_a   1.000
_cell.length_b   1.000
_cell.length_c   1.000
_cell.angle_alpha   90.00
_cell.angle_beta   90.00
_cell.angle_gamma   90.00
#
_symmetry.space_group_name_H-M   'P 1'
#
loop_
_entity.id
_entity.type
_entity.pdbx_description
1 polymer ?
#
loop_
_entity_poly.entity_id
_entity_poly.type
_entity_poly.pdbx_seq_one_letter_code
_entity_poly.pdbx_strand_id
1 'polypeptide(L)'
;MKTLFAKLFRKSETVEIVAKTKPAISPLPSEGMENLIKMKEAMKLIKASAPTVRKYARLGYYKEYRFGEKLVFYNREEMLNFILSGSNGKK
;
A
#
# COMPACT_ATOMS: atom_id res chain seq x y z
N MET A 1 -49.54 8.44 -1.73
CA MET A 1 -49.18 7.12 -2.31
C MET A 1 -47.80 6.75 -1.80
N LYS A 2 -47.63 5.52 -1.27
CA LYS A 2 -46.41 5.01 -0.62
C LYS A 2 -45.68 4.05 -1.57
N THR A 3 -44.38 4.17 -1.73
CA THR A 3 -43.46 3.14 -2.29
C THR A 3 -42.13 3.31 -1.54
N LEU A 4 -41.72 2.51 -0.55
CA LEU A 4 -41.37 1.07 -0.48
C LEU A 4 -40.33 0.63 -1.53
N PHE A 5 -39.08 1.07 -1.35
CA PHE A 5 -37.93 0.36 -1.93
C PHE A 5 -37.38 -0.65 -0.92
N ALA A 6 -37.70 -1.91 -1.23
CA ALA A 6 -37.36 -3.09 -0.47
C ALA A 6 -35.85 -3.37 -0.47
N LYS A 7 -35.33 -3.50 0.76
CA LYS A 7 -34.42 -4.55 1.24
C LYS A 7 -34.03 -5.60 0.19
N LEU A 8 -32.84 -5.47 -0.41
CA LEU A 8 -32.26 -6.50 -1.27
C LEU A 8 -31.24 -7.33 -0.48
N PHE A 9 -31.70 -8.48 0.01
CA PHE A 9 -30.87 -9.59 0.44
C PHE A 9 -30.21 -10.23 -0.79
N ARG A 10 -28.92 -10.57 -0.69
CA ARG A 10 -28.43 -11.84 -1.26
C ARG A 10 -27.20 -12.32 -0.49
N LYS A 11 -27.41 -13.32 0.37
CA LYS A 11 -26.36 -14.23 0.81
C LYS A 11 -25.90 -15.02 -0.42
N SER A 12 -24.59 -15.14 -0.61
CA SER A 12 -24.02 -16.18 -1.47
C SER A 12 -22.95 -16.90 -0.67
N GLU A 13 -23.41 -17.88 0.09
CA GLU A 13 -22.59 -19.03 0.45
C GLU A 13 -22.60 -19.93 -0.79
N THR A 14 -21.44 -20.11 -1.40
CA THR A 14 -21.23 -21.14 -2.42
C THR A 14 -19.89 -21.76 -2.12
N VAL A 15 -19.97 -22.89 -1.42
CA VAL A 15 -18.94 -23.90 -1.35
C VAL A 15 -18.76 -24.45 -2.76
N GLU A 16 -17.51 -24.54 -3.25
CA GLU A 16 -16.98 -25.64 -4.09
C GLU A 16 -15.68 -25.23 -4.81
N ILE A 17 -14.57 -25.70 -4.24
CA ILE A 17 -13.49 -26.44 -4.92
C ILE A 17 -13.36 -26.18 -6.44
N VAL A 18 -12.49 -25.23 -6.82
CA VAL A 18 -11.82 -25.27 -8.13
C VAL A 18 -10.34 -24.96 -7.94
N ALA A 19 -9.57 -26.04 -7.80
CA ALA A 19 -8.16 -26.04 -8.19
C ALA A 19 -8.08 -25.74 -9.70
N LYS A 20 -7.02 -25.01 -10.11
CA LYS A 20 -6.68 -24.48 -11.46
C LYS A 20 -7.11 -23.01 -11.60
N THR A 21 -6.23 -22.03 -11.77
CA THR A 21 -4.89 -21.97 -12.41
C THR A 21 -4.17 -20.76 -11.84
N LYS A 22 -2.95 -20.92 -11.32
CA LYS A 22 -2.05 -19.78 -11.10
C LYS A 22 -1.73 -19.21 -12.48
N PRO A 23 -2.05 -17.94 -12.81
CA PRO A 23 -1.38 -17.32 -13.94
C PRO A 23 0.09 -17.21 -13.55
N ALA A 24 0.97 -17.56 -14.49
CA ALA A 24 2.41 -17.42 -14.35
C ALA A 24 2.75 -15.95 -14.07
N ILE A 25 2.78 -15.59 -12.79
CA ILE A 25 3.43 -14.37 -12.32
C ILE A 25 4.90 -14.73 -12.41
N SER A 26 5.57 -14.16 -13.42
CA SER A 26 7.02 -14.06 -13.49
C SER A 26 7.61 -13.89 -12.10
N PRO A 27 8.71 -14.55 -11.72
CA PRO A 27 9.37 -14.23 -10.46
C PRO A 27 9.81 -12.78 -10.55
N LEU A 28 9.00 -11.88 -9.97
CA LEU A 28 9.44 -10.54 -9.65
C LEU A 28 10.67 -10.74 -8.77
N PRO A 29 11.78 -10.01 -9.01
CA PRO A 29 12.98 -10.18 -8.23
C PRO A 29 12.59 -10.04 -6.77
N SER A 30 12.70 -11.16 -6.05
CA SER A 30 12.23 -11.35 -4.69
C SER A 30 13.12 -10.65 -3.67
N GLU A 31 14.14 -9.93 -4.13
CA GLU A 31 14.99 -9.06 -3.33
C GLU A 31 14.47 -7.63 -3.39
N GLY A 32 13.80 -7.20 -2.33
CA GLY A 32 13.41 -5.81 -2.11
C GLY A 32 11.91 -5.52 -2.22
N MET A 33 11.09 -6.50 -2.63
CA MET A 33 9.63 -6.37 -2.58
C MET A 33 9.08 -6.59 -1.16
N GLU A 34 9.78 -7.34 -0.31
CA GLU A 34 9.44 -7.52 1.11
C GLU A 34 9.47 -6.20 1.89
N ASN A 35 10.25 -5.22 1.43
CA ASN A 35 10.40 -3.92 2.05
C ASN A 35 9.41 -2.88 1.51
N LEU A 36 8.54 -3.23 0.57
CA LEU A 36 7.57 -2.31 -0.01
C LEU A 36 6.30 -2.21 0.85
N ILE A 37 6.02 -1.00 1.34
CA ILE A 37 4.84 -0.71 2.15
C ILE A 37 3.85 0.18 1.40
N LYS A 38 2.56 -0.01 1.67
CA LYS A 38 1.48 0.82 1.12
C LYS A 38 1.38 2.17 1.84
N MET A 39 0.70 3.13 1.22
CA MET A 39 0.46 4.47 1.78
C MET A 39 -0.01 4.47 3.24
N LYS A 40 -0.97 3.60 3.61
CA LYS A 40 -1.50 3.54 4.99
C LYS A 40 -0.41 3.19 6.02
N GLU A 41 0.54 2.32 5.66
CA GLU A 41 1.65 1.96 6.54
C GLU A 41 2.72 3.04 6.57
N ALA A 42 3.05 3.61 5.40
CA ALA A 42 3.98 4.73 5.27
C ALA A 42 3.57 5.93 6.14
N MET A 43 2.28 6.26 6.15
CA MET A 43 1.72 7.31 7.01
C MET A 43 1.89 7.01 8.51
N LYS A 44 1.68 5.76 8.93
CA LYS A 44 1.88 5.33 10.33
C LYS A 44 3.35 5.41 10.73
N LEU A 45 4.25 5.06 9.82
CA LEU A 45 5.70 5.05 10.05
C LEU A 45 6.24 6.47 10.27
N ILE A 46 5.92 7.41 9.36
CA ILE A 46 6.37 8.81 9.43
C ILE A 46 5.52 9.64 10.41
N LYS A 47 4.35 9.13 10.83
CA LYS A 47 3.34 9.87 11.62
C LYS A 47 2.92 11.17 10.94
N ALA A 48 2.74 11.13 9.62
CA ALA A 48 2.37 12.27 8.80
C ALA A 48 1.21 11.96 7.84
N SER A 49 0.61 13.00 7.28
CA SER A 49 -0.49 12.89 6.31
C SER A 49 0.01 12.37 4.95
N ALA A 50 -0.89 11.76 4.15
CA ALA A 50 -0.55 11.25 2.82
C ALA A 50 0.10 12.29 1.88
N PRO A 51 -0.35 13.56 1.84
CA PRO A 51 0.32 14.59 1.05
C PRO A 51 1.76 14.83 1.48
N THR A 52 2.04 14.83 2.78
CA THR A 52 3.39 15.00 3.33
C THR A 52 4.29 13.83 2.98
N VAL A 53 3.79 12.60 3.07
CA VAL A 53 4.51 11.39 2.63
C VAL A 53 4.88 11.52 1.14
N ARG A 54 3.93 11.88 0.27
CA ARG A 54 4.22 12.10 -1.15
C ARG A 54 5.24 13.22 -1.39
N LYS A 55 5.17 14.30 -0.61
CA LYS A 55 6.13 15.40 -0.68
C LYS A 55 7.55 14.91 -0.37
N TYR A 56 7.72 14.10 0.68
CA TYR A 56 9.05 13.58 1.03
C TYR A 56 9.60 12.59 0.00
N ALA A 57 8.75 11.74 -0.58
CA ALA A 57 9.16 10.91 -1.71
C ALA A 57 9.63 11.75 -2.91
N ARG A 58 8.89 12.81 -3.25
CA ARG A 58 9.26 13.74 -4.34
C ARG A 58 10.56 14.51 -4.07
N LEU A 59 10.86 14.78 -2.81
CA LEU A 59 12.11 15.41 -2.38
C LEU A 59 13.30 14.42 -2.36
N GLY A 60 13.07 13.14 -2.62
CA GLY A 60 14.12 12.13 -2.72
C GLY A 60 14.59 11.55 -1.38
N TYR A 61 13.84 11.75 -0.28
CA TYR A 61 14.20 11.17 1.01
C TYR A 61 14.06 9.64 1.05
N TYR A 62 13.17 9.10 0.22
CA TYR A 62 12.95 7.66 0.02
C TYR A 62 12.26 7.44 -1.32
N LYS A 63 12.42 6.25 -1.88
CA LYS A 63 11.86 5.86 -3.17
C LYS A 63 10.38 5.51 -3.06
N GLU A 64 9.64 5.99 -4.06
CA GLU A 64 8.29 5.51 -4.34
C GLU A 64 8.31 4.63 -5.60
N TYR A 65 7.56 3.53 -5.54
CA TYR A 65 7.39 2.59 -6.63
C TYR A 65 5.94 2.65 -7.08
N ARG A 66 5.73 2.97 -8.36
CA ARG A 66 4.41 3.05 -8.96
C ARG A 66 4.17 1.81 -9.82
N PHE A 67 3.10 1.09 -9.54
CA PHE A 67 2.68 -0.07 -10.32
C PHE A 67 1.31 0.25 -10.95
N GLY A 68 1.33 0.52 -12.25
CA GLY A 68 0.15 0.97 -12.98
C GLY A 68 -0.36 2.35 -12.51
N GLU A 69 -1.65 2.59 -12.69
CA GLU A 69 -2.25 3.92 -12.47
C GLU A 69 -2.43 4.28 -10.99
N LYS A 70 -2.68 3.30 -10.12
CA LYS A 70 -3.21 3.55 -8.76
C LYS A 70 -2.38 2.97 -7.63
N LEU A 71 -1.50 2.00 -7.89
CA LEU A 71 -0.74 1.35 -6.83
C LEU A 71 0.58 2.10 -6.64
N VAL A 72 0.77 2.63 -5.44
CA VAL A 72 2.00 3.31 -5.02
C VAL A 72 2.49 2.66 -3.74
N PHE A 73 3.75 2.26 -3.76
CA PHE A 73 4.46 1.66 -2.64
C PHE A 73 5.70 2.48 -2.30
N TYR A 74 6.20 2.30 -1.09
CA TYR A 74 7.36 3.01 -0.56
C TYR A 74 8.34 2.02 0.04
N ASN A 75 9.65 2.28 -0.07
CA ASN A 75 10.65 1.44 0.59
C ASN A 75 10.67 1.73 2.10
N ARG A 76 10.33 0.72 2.91
CA ARG A 76 10.28 0.80 4.38
C ARG A 76 11.64 1.15 4.99
N GLU A 77 12.73 0.55 4.53
CA GLU A 77 14.06 0.76 5.11
C GLU A 77 14.54 2.18 4.85
N GLU A 78 14.37 2.70 3.63
CA GLU A 78 14.72 4.08 3.30
C GLU A 78 13.88 5.07 4.13
N MET A 79 12.59 4.80 4.33
CA MET A 79 11.75 5.62 5.21
C MET A 79 12.18 5.57 6.68
N LEU A 80 12.60 4.40 7.18
CA LEU A 80 13.14 4.26 8.54
C LEU A 80 14.46 5.02 8.67
N ASN A 81 15.35 4.90 7.69
CA ASN A 81 16.60 5.63 7.64
C ASN A 81 16.36 7.15 7.64
N PHE A 82 15.37 7.63 6.88
CA PHE A 82 14.96 9.04 6.89
C PHE A 82 14.51 9.51 8.28
N ILE A 83 13.71 8.71 8.99
CA ILE A 83 13.26 9.03 10.35
C ILE A 83 14.45 9.07 11.32
N LEU A 84 15.35 8.09 11.24
CA LEU A 84 16.53 7.99 12.10
C LEU A 84 17.53 9.11 11.83
N SER A 85 17.78 9.44 10.55
CA SER A 85 18.65 10.55 10.16
C SER A 85 18.09 11.90 10.59
N GLY A 86 16.76 12.09 10.50
CA GLY A 86 16.08 13.29 10.98
C GLY A 86 16.06 13.41 12.51
N SER A 87 16.13 12.29 13.23
CA SER A 87 16.20 12.25 14.70
C SER A 87 17.55 12.76 15.23
N ASN A 88 18.64 12.57 14.48
CA ASN A 88 19.97 13.06 14.83
C ASN A 88 20.18 14.56 14.54
N GLY A 89 19.20 15.25 13.95
CA GLY A 89 19.25 16.67 13.60
C GLY A 89 18.61 17.63 14.61
N LYS A 90 18.14 17.14 15.77
CA LYS A 90 17.80 17.99 16.92
C LYS A 90 19.02 18.14 17.82
N LYS A 91 19.96 18.99 17.43
CA LYS A 91 20.97 19.58 18.33
C LYS A 91 20.86 21.09 18.22
#